data_AF-B0EEA7-F1
#
_entry.id   AF-B0EEA7-F1
#
_cell.length_a   1.000
_cell.length_b   1.000
_cell.length_c   1.000
_cell.angle_alpha   90.00
_cell.angle_beta   90.00
_cell.angle_gamma   90.00
#
_symmetry.space_group_name_H-M   'P 1'
#
loop_
_entity.id
_entity.type
_entity.pdbx_description
1 polymer ?
#
loop_
_entity_poly.entity_id
_entity_poly.type
_entity_poly.pdbx_seq_one_letter_code
_entity_poly.pdbx_strand_id
1 'polypeptide(L)' 'MKLGYNEIMITSKYFNEIKDFINLEIGIKRFRGNTEQFHFNPIHFNHYSRILFANIETFHIYDENNMKHGSTRC' A
#
# COMPACT_ATOMS: atom_id res chain seq x y z
N MET A 1 -11.61 -19.63 -10.10
CA MET A 1 -11.63 -18.18 -9.84
C MET A 1 -10.21 -17.66 -9.98
N LYS A 2 -9.93 -16.66 -10.83
CA LYS A 2 -8.59 -16.05 -10.96
C LYS A 2 -8.63 -14.67 -10.30
N LEU A 3 -7.80 -14.45 -9.29
CA LEU A 3 -7.56 -13.11 -8.73
C LEU A 3 -6.75 -12.28 -9.72
N GLY A 4 -7.22 -11.08 -10.05
CA GLY A 4 -6.53 -10.08 -10.86
C GLY A 4 -5.92 -8.97 -9.99
N TYR A 5 -5.44 -7.92 -10.64
CA TYR A 5 -4.79 -6.79 -9.96
C TYR A 5 -5.75 -5.97 -9.10
N ASN A 6 -6.99 -5.76 -9.56
CA ASN A 6 -7.99 -5.00 -8.81
C ASN A 6 -8.34 -5.69 -7.48
N GLU A 7 -8.54 -7.01 -7.53
CA GLU A 7 -8.83 -7.79 -6.33
C GLU A 7 -7.65 -7.75 -5.35
N ILE A 8 -6.42 -7.88 -5.85
CA ILE A 8 -5.21 -7.78 -5.02
C ILE A 8 -5.04 -6.38 -4.43
N MET A 9 -5.29 -5.31 -5.19
CA MET A 9 -5.25 -3.96 -4.67
C MET A 9 -6.26 -3.77 -3.52
N ILE A 10 -7.48 -4.29 -3.67
CA ILE A 10 -8.50 -4.25 -2.61
C ILE A 10 -8.03 -5.06 -1.39
N THR A 11 -7.54 -6.28 -1.58
CA THR A 11 -7.02 -7.12 -0.49
C THR A 11 -5.82 -6.48 0.22
N SER A 12 -4.93 -5.83 -0.52
CA SER A 12 -3.73 -5.19 0.02
C SER A 12 -4.04 -4.00 0.94
N LYS A 13 -5.25 -3.43 0.90
CA LYS A 13 -5.70 -2.41 1.87
C LYS A 13 -5.86 -2.96 3.30
N TYR A 14 -5.95 -4.29 3.44
CA TYR A 14 -6.07 -4.96 4.74
C TYR A 14 -4.73 -5.49 5.26
N PHE A 15 -3.62 -5.21 4.55
CA PHE A 15 -2.28 -5.53 5.03
C PHE A 15 -1.90 -4.57 6.15
N ASN A 16 -1.22 -5.10 7.17
CA ASN A 16 -0.86 -4.32 8.34
C ASN A 16 0.57 -3.80 8.23
N GLU A 17 1.46 -4.58 7.59
CA GLU A 17 2.87 -4.28 7.53
C GLU A 17 3.40 -4.26 6.10
N ILE A 18 4.46 -3.48 5.85
CA ILE A 18 5.22 -3.47 4.60
C ILE A 18 5.63 -4.88 4.16
N LYS A 19 5.94 -5.74 5.13
CA LYS A 19 6.36 -7.12 4.90
C LYS A 19 5.30 -7.92 4.14
N ASP A 20 4.02 -7.64 4.34
CA ASP A 20 2.93 -8.31 3.64
C ASP A 20 2.97 -8.01 2.13
N PHE A 21 3.22 -6.74 1.77
CA PHE A 21 3.39 -6.31 0.38
C PHE A 21 4.62 -6.96 -0.26
N ILE A 22 5.75 -6.97 0.44
CA ILE A 22 6.99 -7.60 -0.05
C ILE A 22 6.79 -9.09 -0.27
N ASN A 23 6.16 -9.78 0.69
CA ASN A 23 5.87 -11.21 0.58
C ASN A 23 4.94 -11.50 -0.59
N LEU A 24 3.96 -10.63 -0.86
CA LEU A 24 3.07 -10.76 -2.01
C LEU A 24 3.84 -10.65 -3.34
N GLU A 25 4.70 -9.65 -3.48
CA GLU A 25 5.45 -9.43 -4.72
C GLU A 25 6.50 -10.52 -4.99
N ILE A 26 7.18 -10.98 -3.93
CA ILE A 26 8.18 -12.05 -4.03
C ILE A 26 7.50 -13.41 -4.21
N GLY A 27 6.45 -13.67 -3.43
CA GLY A 27 5.74 -14.95 -3.42
C GLY A 27 4.89 -15.18 -4.67
N ILE A 28 4.39 -14.11 -5.29
CA ILE A 28 3.58 -14.18 -6.50
C ILE A 28 4.15 -13.25 -7.56
N LYS A 29 5.08 -13.77 -8.37
CA LYS A 29 5.77 -13.03 -9.44
C LYS A 29 4.86 -12.24 -10.39
N ARG A 30 3.61 -12.68 -10.56
CA ARG A 30 2.60 -11.99 -11.41
C ARG A 30 2.15 -10.64 -10.84
N PHE A 31 2.34 -10.38 -9.55
CA PHE A 31 1.95 -9.13 -8.87
C PHE A 31 3.17 -8.30 -8.48
N ARG A 32 4.30 -8.54 -9.12
CA ARG A 32 5.48 -7.69 -8.95
C ARG A 32 5.18 -6.29 -9.50
N GLY A 33 5.53 -5.24 -8.75
CA GLY A 33 5.16 -3.86 -9.08
C GLY A 33 3.69 -3.52 -8.75
N ASN A 34 3.04 -4.31 -7.90
CA ASN A 34 1.70 -3.97 -7.41
C ASN A 34 1.74 -2.71 -6.54
N THR A 35 2.81 -2.49 -5.79
CA THR A 35 2.97 -1.29 -4.95
C THR A 35 3.08 0.01 -5.77
N GLU A 36 3.48 -0.08 -7.04
CA GLU A 36 3.55 1.06 -7.96
C GLU A 36 2.17 1.54 -8.45
N GLN A 37 1.11 0.72 -8.30
CA GLN A 37 -0.25 1.07 -8.70
C GLN A 37 -0.98 1.93 -7.65
N PHE A 38 -0.36 2.15 -6.49
CA PHE A 38 -0.95 2.95 -5.42
C PHE A 38 -0.65 4.44 -5.61
N HIS A 39 -1.73 5.22 -5.77
CA HIS A 39 -1.68 6.69 -5.77
C HIS A 39 -1.85 7.30 -4.37
N PHE A 40 -2.22 6.48 -3.39
CA PHE A 40 -2.31 6.83 -1.97
C PHE A 40 -1.76 5.69 -1.13
N ASN A 41 -1.24 5.99 0.07
CA ASN A 41 -0.72 4.94 0.94
C ASN A 41 -1.83 4.10 1.55
N PRO A 42 -1.72 2.76 1.50
CA PRO A 42 -2.66 1.85 2.16
C PRO A 42 -2.35 1.66 3.66
N ILE A 43 -1.12 1.96 4.09
CA ILE A 43 -0.63 1.77 5.46
C ILE A 43 0.07 3.03 5.96
N HIS A 44 0.33 3.12 7.27
CA HIS A 44 1.19 4.16 7.82
C HIS A 44 2.58 4.10 7.20
N PHE A 45 3.11 5.28 6.86
CA PHE A 45 4.46 5.40 6.34
C PHE A 45 5.50 5.41 7.46
N ASN A 46 6.52 4.58 7.29
CA ASN A 46 7.82 4.76 7.90
C ASN A 46 8.83 5.02 6.76
N HIS A 47 10.10 5.28 7.11
CA HIS A 47 11.13 5.56 6.11
C HIS A 47 11.24 4.46 5.03
N TYR A 48 11.00 3.20 5.39
CA TYR A 48 11.13 2.07 4.47
C TYR A 48 9.95 1.96 3.51
N SER A 49 8.71 2.22 3.96
CA SER A 49 7.58 2.13 3.04
C SER A 49 7.72 3.13 1.93
N ARG A 50 8.28 4.33 2.18
CA ARG A 50 8.34 5.43 1.18
C ARG A 50 9.08 5.01 -0.09
N ILE A 51 10.03 4.10 0.04
CA ILE A 51 10.80 3.56 -1.08
C ILE A 51 9.95 2.57 -1.89
N LEU A 52 9.03 1.86 -1.25
CA LEU A 52 8.23 0.80 -1.85
C LEU A 52 7.06 1.33 -2.71
N PHE A 53 6.46 2.46 -2.32
CA PHE A 53 5.31 3.04 -3.01
C PHE A 53 5.75 4.30 -3.78
N ALA A 54 6.34 4.10 -4.95
CA ALA A 54 7.00 5.15 -5.72
C ALA A 54 6.04 6.21 -6.34
N ASN A 55 4.78 5.84 -6.61
CA ASN A 55 3.84 6.67 -7.38
C ASN A 55 2.74 7.33 -6.53
N ILE A 56 2.99 7.58 -5.25
CA ILE A 56 1.99 8.18 -4.37
C ILE A 56 1.85 9.68 -4.64
N GLU A 57 0.62 10.07 -4.95
CA GLU A 57 0.20 11.46 -5.15
C GLU A 57 -0.38 12.08 -3.87
N THR A 58 -1.03 11.25 -3.04
CA THR A 58 -1.71 11.70 -1.82
C THR A 58 -1.24 10.89 -0.61
N PHE A 59 -0.74 11.61 0.39
CA PHE A 59 -0.30 11.06 1.65
C PHE A 59 -1.44 11.10 2.68
N HIS A 60 -1.94 9.93 3.07
CA HIS A 60 -2.87 9.73 4.18
C HIS A 60 -2.11 9.56 5.49
N ILE A 61 -2.38 10.47 6.42
CA ILE A 61 -1.95 10.37 7.80
C ILE A 61 -3.04 9.59 8.54
N TYR A 62 -2.69 8.38 8.90
CA TYR A 62 -3.46 7.57 9.81
C TYR A 62 -2.97 7.91 11.23
N ASP A 63 -3.87 8.03 12.20
CA ASP A 63 -3.55 8.19 13.62
C ASP A 63 -4.13 6.97 14.34
N GLU A 64 -3.28 6.21 15.03
CA GLU A 64 -3.69 4.99 15.73
C GLU A 64 -4.68 5.27 16.86
N ASN A 65 -4.74 6.52 17.35
CA ASN A 65 -5.50 6.88 18.53
C ASN A 65 -6.84 7.57 18.25
N ASN A 66 -7.09 8.19 17.08
CA ASN A 66 -8.40 8.84 16.85
C ASN A 66 -8.72 9.15 15.37
N MET A 67 -10.03 9.21 15.11
CA MET A 67 -10.77 9.36 13.85
C MET A 67 -10.50 10.68 13.09
N LYS A 68 -9.25 11.05 12.85
CA LYS A 68 -8.87 12.18 12.01
C LYS A 68 -7.98 11.70 10.88
N HIS A 69 -8.59 11.53 9.71
CA HIS A 69 -7.85 11.33 8.47
C HIS A 69 -7.41 12.70 7.96
N GLY A 70 -6.13 13.02 8.16
CA GLY A 70 -5.48 14.13 7.46
C GLY A 70 -4.90 13.60 6.15
N SER A 71 -5.10 14.32 5.05
CA SER A 71 -4.40 14.03 3.80
C SER A 71 -3.63 15.24 3.31
N THR A 72 -2.45 15.01 2.76
CA THR A 72 -1.60 16.06 2.16
C THR A 72 -1.16 15.57 0.79
N ARG A 73 -1.23 16.44 -0.23
CA ARG A 73 -0.66 16.13 -1.55
C ARG A 73 0.86 16.19 -1.46
N CYS A 74 1.51 15.18 -2.03
CA CYS A 74 2.97 15.06 -2.07
C CYS A 74 3.61 16.13 -2.95
#